data_AF-A0A1I6RLF0-F1
#
_entry.id   AF-A0A1I6RLF0-F1
#
_cell.length_a   1.000
_cell.length_b   1.000
_cell.length_c   1.000
_cell.angle_alpha   90.00
_cell.angle_beta   90.00
_cell.angle_gamma   90.00
#
_symmetry.space_group_name_H-M   'P 1'
#
loop_
_entity.id
_entity.type
_entity.pdbx_description
1 polymer ?
#
loop_
_entity_poly.entity_id
_entity_poly.type
_entity_poly.pdbx_seq_one_letter_code
_entity_poly.pdbx_strand_id
1 'polypeptide(L)'
;MSQVEIQGNIFDLVMNHKNGWNPDAFSKRYSDVLGKYDFIVGDWGYGQLRLKGFFSEKHPRATRETRITHVEEYLHEYCNFGCAYFVLQRVSKGSQGIREKKGKPKERRVSRSGSSRP
;
A
#
# COMPACT_ATOMS: atom_id res chain seq x y z
N MET A 1 -9.98 -3.81 -12.58
CA MET A 1 -9.46 -2.48 -12.23
C MET A 1 -10.39 -1.95 -11.16
N SER A 2 -9.94 -1.85 -9.91
CA SER A 2 -10.81 -1.50 -8.79
C SER A 2 -10.53 -0.05 -8.41
N GLN A 3 -11.24 0.87 -9.08
CA GLN A 3 -11.16 2.32 -8.86
C GLN A 3 -12.39 2.80 -8.11
N VAL A 4 -12.25 3.80 -7.25
CA VAL A 4 -13.34 4.42 -6.51
C VAL A 4 -13.20 5.94 -6.53
N GLU A 5 -14.32 6.65 -6.63
CA GLU A 5 -14.36 8.11 -6.53
C GLU A 5 -15.00 8.52 -5.21
N ILE A 6 -14.27 9.25 -4.37
CA ILE A 6 -14.72 9.73 -3.06
C ILE A 6 -14.33 11.19 -2.88
N GLN A 7 -15.32 12.03 -2.53
CA GLN A 7 -15.16 13.48 -2.33
C GLN A 7 -14.43 14.17 -3.51
N GLY A 8 -14.73 13.75 -4.75
CA GLY A 8 -14.10 14.30 -5.96
C GLY A 8 -12.66 13.84 -6.21
N ASN A 9 -12.16 12.90 -5.41
CA ASN A 9 -10.85 12.27 -5.59
C ASN A 9 -11.02 10.85 -6.10
N ILE A 10 -10.24 10.50 -7.12
CA ILE A 10 -10.21 9.16 -7.67
C ILE A 10 -9.08 8.38 -6.99
N PHE A 11 -9.39 7.18 -6.51
CA PHE A 11 -8.44 6.27 -5.86
C PHE A 11 -8.42 4.93 -6.59
N ASP A 12 -7.22 4.44 -6.88
CA ASP A 12 -6.97 3.12 -7.44
C ASP A 12 -6.49 2.15 -6.35
N LEU A 13 -7.08 0.96 -6.34
CA LEU A 13 -6.64 -0.13 -5.48
C LEU A 13 -5.34 -0.74 -6.02
N VAL A 14 -4.24 -0.46 -5.32
CA VAL A 14 -2.91 -0.98 -5.66
C VAL A 14 -2.68 -2.34 -5.02
N MET A 15 -3.12 -2.49 -3.76
CA MET A 15 -2.93 -3.72 -2.99
C MET A 15 -4.18 -4.06 -2.20
N ASN A 16 -4.55 -5.34 -2.21
CA ASN A 16 -5.67 -5.87 -1.44
C ASN A 16 -5.25 -7.18 -0.80
N HIS A 17 -5.31 -7.23 0.53
CA HIS A 17 -4.99 -8.40 1.32
C HIS A 17 -6.25 -8.92 2.02
N LYS A 18 -6.48 -10.23 1.92
CA LYS A 18 -7.64 -10.93 2.54
C LYS A 18 -9.00 -10.29 2.23
N ASN A 19 -9.16 -9.70 1.05
CA ASN A 19 -10.40 -9.04 0.65
C ASN A 19 -10.80 -7.88 1.59
N GLY A 20 -9.83 -7.19 2.19
CA GLY A 20 -10.08 -6.06 3.09
C GLY A 20 -10.66 -4.82 2.39
N TRP A 21 -10.59 -4.76 1.06
CA TRP A 21 -11.17 -3.65 0.31
C TRP A 21 -12.70 -3.66 0.37
N ASN A 22 -13.28 -2.64 1.02
CA ASN A 22 -14.71 -2.39 1.04
C ASN A 22 -14.99 -0.91 0.76
N PRO A 23 -15.53 -0.55 -0.42
CA PRO A 23 -15.77 0.84 -0.79
C PRO A 23 -16.79 1.53 0.11
N ASP A 24 -17.77 0.79 0.62
CA ASP A 24 -18.83 1.30 1.51
C ASP A 24 -18.24 1.71 2.86
N ALA A 25 -17.40 0.85 3.44
CA ALA A 25 -16.71 1.12 4.70
C ALA A 25 -15.67 2.23 4.56
N PHE A 26 -14.95 2.25 3.42
CA PHE A 26 -13.97 3.28 3.12
C PHE A 26 -14.64 4.65 3.02
N SER A 27 -15.72 4.79 2.25
CA SER A 27 -16.47 6.04 2.10
C SER A 27 -17.01 6.57 3.44
N LYS A 28 -17.54 5.69 4.29
CA LYS A 28 -18.05 6.05 5.62
C LYS A 28 -16.98 6.55 6.58
N ARG A 29 -15.74 6.05 6.46
CA ARG A 29 -14.61 6.42 7.33
C ARG A 29 -13.71 7.50 6.72
N TYR A 30 -13.83 7.74 5.43
CA TYR A 30 -13.03 8.72 4.72
C TYR A 30 -13.24 10.10 5.32
N SER A 31 -12.17 10.87 5.42
CA SER A 31 -12.19 12.24 5.90
C SER A 31 -11.40 13.10 4.92
N ASP A 32 -11.85 14.32 4.68
CA ASP A 32 -11.22 15.27 3.75
C ASP A 32 -9.73 15.49 4.08
N VAL A 33 -9.34 15.34 5.35
CA VAL A 33 -7.93 15.43 5.79
C VAL A 33 -7.05 14.35 5.15
N LEU A 34 -7.61 13.22 4.72
CA LEU A 34 -6.92 12.15 4.01
C LEU A 34 -6.71 12.48 2.53
N GLY A 35 -7.51 13.41 1.97
CA GLY A 35 -7.37 13.87 0.59
C GLY A 35 -6.07 14.60 0.29
N LYS A 36 -5.32 15.03 1.31
CA LYS A 36 -4.00 15.66 1.14
C LYS A 36 -2.87 14.65 0.88
N TYR A 37 -3.11 13.36 1.07
CA TYR A 37 -2.11 12.31 0.91
C TYR A 37 -2.21 11.65 -0.46
N ASP A 38 -1.08 11.12 -0.94
CA ASP A 38 -1.00 10.40 -2.22
C ASP A 38 -1.44 8.95 -2.08
N PHE A 39 -1.17 8.34 -0.92
CA PHE A 39 -1.51 6.96 -0.61
C PHE A 39 -2.38 6.89 0.63
N ILE A 40 -3.31 5.95 0.64
CA ILE A 40 -4.15 5.68 1.79
C ILE A 40 -4.12 4.19 2.07
N VAL A 41 -3.73 3.84 3.29
CA VAL A 41 -3.77 2.46 3.78
C VAL A 41 -4.98 2.31 4.67
N GLY A 42 -5.77 1.29 4.39
CA GLY A 42 -6.88 0.87 5.22
C GLY A 42 -6.57 -0.47 5.86
N ASP A 43 -6.60 -0.54 7.18
CA ASP A 43 -6.38 -1.79 7.92
C ASP A 43 -7.57 -2.08 8.85
N TRP A 44 -7.89 -3.37 9.01
CA TRP A 44 -8.99 -3.83 9.85
C TRP A 44 -8.48 -4.28 11.22
N GLY A 45 -8.62 -3.41 12.22
CA GLY A 45 -8.30 -3.71 13.62
C GLY A 45 -9.56 -3.97 14.43
N TYR A 46 -9.71 -5.15 15.04
CA TYR A 46 -10.88 -5.51 15.87
C TYR A 46 -12.25 -5.29 15.17
N GLY A 47 -12.30 -5.47 13.85
CA GLY A 47 -13.51 -5.23 13.05
C GLY A 47 -13.78 -3.77 12.70
N GLN A 48 -12.90 -2.84 13.09
CA GLN A 48 -12.98 -1.43 12.70
C GLN A 48 -11.97 -1.12 11.60
N LEU A 49 -12.46 -0.47 10.54
CA LEU A 49 -11.59 0.07 9.50
C LEU A 49 -10.89 1.33 10.01
N ARG A 50 -9.55 1.29 9.97
CA ARG A 50 -8.65 2.41 10.27
C ARG A 50 -8.06 2.89 8.95
N LEU A 51 -8.11 4.19 8.72
CA LEU A 51 -7.53 4.81 7.53
C LEU A 51 -6.34 5.67 7.93
N LYS A 52 -5.22 5.44 7.26
CA LYS A 52 -3.98 6.19 7.47
C LYS A 52 -3.45 6.69 6.14
N GLY A 53 -3.22 8.00 6.07
CA GLY A 53 -2.65 8.64 4.88
C GLY A 53 -1.14 8.60 4.90
N PHE A 54 -0.56 8.28 3.75
CA PHE A 54 0.89 8.22 3.53
C PHE A 54 1.27 9.04 2.29
N PHE A 55 2.46 9.61 2.34
CA PHE A 55 3.08 10.33 1.26
C PHE A 55 4.02 9.44 0.46
N SER A 56 4.20 9.79 -0.82
CA SER A 56 5.26 9.22 -1.64
C SER A 56 6.64 9.47 -1.00
N GLU A 57 7.58 8.54 -1.19
CA GLU A 57 8.96 8.68 -0.67
C GLU A 57 9.64 9.98 -1.14
N LYS A 58 9.28 10.47 -2.33
CA LYS A 58 9.81 11.68 -2.95
C LYS A 58 9.15 12.98 -2.45
N HIS A 59 8.14 12.90 -1.59
CA HIS A 59 7.40 14.09 -1.16
C HIS A 59 8.20 14.84 -0.08
N PRO A 60 8.48 16.16 -0.22
CA PRO A 60 9.31 16.91 0.74
C PRO A 60 8.69 17.05 2.13
N ARG A 61 7.38 16.77 2.27
CA ARG A 61 6.64 16.74 3.55
C ARG A 61 6.51 15.34 4.15
N ALA A 62 7.08 14.32 3.50
CA ALA A 62 7.00 12.95 4.00
C ALA A 62 7.93 12.76 5.20
N THR A 63 7.36 12.67 6.39
CA THR A 63 8.06 12.26 7.61
C THR A 63 8.26 10.76 7.63
N ARG A 64 9.22 10.25 8.42
CA ARG A 64 9.50 8.80 8.49
C ARG A 64 8.24 7.98 8.77
N GLU A 65 7.36 8.48 9.63
CA GLU A 65 6.10 7.83 10.01
C GLU A 65 5.00 7.91 8.93
N THR A 66 5.07 8.87 8.01
CA THR A 66 4.07 9.10 6.96
C THR A 66 4.56 8.69 5.57
N ARG A 67 5.69 7.98 5.46
CA ARG A 67 6.20 7.46 4.19
C ARG A 67 5.62 6.09 3.85
N ILE A 68 5.46 5.82 2.56
CA ILE A 68 5.05 4.52 2.04
C ILE A 68 5.93 3.37 2.54
N THR A 69 7.24 3.59 2.73
CA THR A 69 8.17 2.59 3.28
C THR A 69 7.83 2.17 4.71
N HIS A 70 7.25 3.07 5.50
CA HIS A 70 6.87 2.77 6.88
C HIS A 70 5.53 2.05 7.02
N VAL A 71 4.78 1.93 5.92
CA VAL A 71 3.51 1.19 5.90
C VAL A 71 3.72 -0.25 6.32
N GLU A 72 4.81 -0.88 5.91
CA GLU A 72 5.08 -2.28 6.24
C GLU A 72 5.27 -2.45 7.75
N GLU A 73 6.06 -1.59 8.41
CA GLU A 73 6.22 -1.65 9.86
C GLU A 73 4.93 -1.31 10.60
N TYR A 74 4.18 -0.29 10.15
CA TYR A 74 2.86 0.03 10.70
C TYR A 74 1.90 -1.16 10.61
N LEU A 75 1.84 -1.83 9.47
CA LEU A 75 1.04 -3.05 9.36
C LEU A 75 1.59 -4.11 10.31
N HIS A 76 2.88 -4.41 10.31
CA HIS A 76 3.43 -5.43 11.21
C HIS A 76 3.16 -5.19 12.70
N GLU A 77 3.13 -3.94 13.15
CA GLU A 77 2.86 -3.59 14.56
C GLU A 77 1.37 -3.61 14.91
N TYR A 78 0.50 -3.12 14.02
CA TYR A 78 -0.92 -2.93 14.29
C TYR A 78 -1.84 -4.00 13.68
N CYS A 79 -1.33 -4.82 12.75
CA CYS A 79 -2.02 -5.85 11.97
C CYS A 79 -1.64 -7.24 12.52
N ASN A 80 -2.39 -7.72 13.50
CA ASN A 80 -2.20 -9.07 14.05
C ASN A 80 -2.53 -10.17 13.02
N PHE A 81 -2.11 -11.41 13.29
CA PHE A 81 -2.43 -12.59 12.46
C PHE A 81 -3.93 -12.67 12.15
N GLY A 82 -4.31 -12.42 10.90
CA GLY A 82 -5.74 -12.41 10.53
C GLY A 82 -6.20 -11.15 9.83
N CYS A 83 -5.58 -10.01 10.11
CA CYS A 83 -6.07 -8.71 9.70
C CYS A 83 -6.09 -8.55 8.17
N ALA A 84 -7.20 -8.02 7.69
CA ALA A 84 -7.34 -7.61 6.31
C ALA A 84 -6.86 -6.17 6.16
N TYR A 85 -6.23 -5.85 5.04
CA TYR A 85 -5.78 -4.50 4.76
C TYR A 85 -5.77 -4.24 3.25
N PHE A 86 -5.76 -2.98 2.88
CA PHE A 86 -5.70 -2.53 1.50
C PHE A 86 -4.90 -1.24 1.39
N VAL A 87 -4.36 -1.00 0.20
CA VAL A 87 -3.64 0.22 -0.14
C VAL A 87 -4.25 0.82 -1.39
N LEU A 88 -4.69 2.06 -1.25
CA LEU A 88 -5.19 2.91 -2.31
C LEU A 88 -4.14 3.94 -2.69
N GLN A 89 -4.05 4.22 -3.97
CA GLN A 89 -3.27 5.32 -4.52
C GLN A 89 -4.22 6.35 -5.12
N ARG A 90 -4.03 7.62 -4.79
CA ARG A 90 -4.79 8.70 -5.38
C ARG A 90 -4.33 8.93 -6.82
N VAL A 91 -5.29 8.92 -7.73
CA VAL A 91 -5.11 9.24 -9.15
C VAL A 91 -5.45 10.71 -9.33
N SER A 92 -4.50 11.59 -9.04
CA SER A 92 -4.65 13.00 -9.43
C SER A 92 -4.38 13.13 -10.92
N LYS A 93 -5.14 14.00 -11.62
CA LYS A 93 -5.02 14.26 -13.07
C LYS A 93 -3.65 14.81 -13.52
N GLY A 94 -2.64 14.89 -12.65
CA GLY A 94 -1.28 15.35 -12.97
C GLY A 94 -0.12 14.52 -12.38
N SER A 95 -0.35 13.49 -11.56
CA SER A 95 0.73 12.72 -10.91
C SER A 95 0.90 11.33 -11.52
N GLN A 96 1.48 11.29 -12.73
CA GLN A 96 2.08 10.07 -13.28
C GLN A 96 3.31 9.70 -12.45
N GLY A 97 3.14 8.91 -11.39
CA GLY A 97 4.29 8.51 -10.58
C GLY A 97 3.92 7.64 -9.39
N ILE A 98 3.77 6.34 -9.63
CA ILE A 98 4.58 5.24 -9.06
C ILE A 98 3.82 3.98 -9.46
N ARG A 99 4.15 3.44 -10.63
CA ARG A 99 3.76 2.10 -11.05
C ARG A 99 4.85 1.18 -10.52
N GLU A 100 4.74 0.80 -9.24
CA GLU A 100 5.75 -0.03 -8.59
C GLU A 100 5.73 -1.45 -9.17
N LYS A 101 6.94 -1.90 -9.50
CA LYS A 101 7.22 -3.13 -10.21
C LYS A 101 6.87 -4.30 -9.30
N LYS A 102 5.92 -5.15 -9.73
CA LYS A 102 5.76 -6.50 -9.18
C LYS A 102 7.13 -7.19 -9.15
N GLY A 103 7.58 -7.54 -7.94
CA GLY A 103 8.79 -8.30 -7.71
C GLY A 103 8.76 -9.61 -8.50
N LYS A 104 9.83 -9.85 -9.27
CA LYS A 104 10.21 -11.20 -9.67
C LYS A 104 11.33 -11.65 -8.71
N PRO A 105 11.26 -12.85 -8.13
CA PRO A 105 12.24 -13.31 -7.15
C PRO A 105 13.61 -13.45 -7.81
N LYS A 106 14.67 -13.07 -7.08
CA LYS A 106 16.06 -13.37 -7.45
C LYS A 106 16.31 -14.86 -7.27
N GLU A 107 16.37 -15.60 -8.37
CA GLU A 107 16.90 -16.96 -8.35
C GLU A 107 18.43 -16.89 -8.14
N ARG A 108 18.86 -17.23 -6.93
CA ARG A 108 20.27 -17.37 -6.57
C ARG A 108 20.85 -18.56 -7.34
N ARG A 109 21.76 -18.28 -8.28
CA ARG A 109 22.73 -19.26 -8.79
C ARG A 109 23.47 -19.89 -7.62
N VAL A 110 23.25 -21.18 -7.37
CA VAL A 110 24.15 -22.00 -6.57
C VAL A 110 25.12 -22.68 -7.53
N SER A 111 26.33 -22.14 -7.58
CA SER A 111 27.52 -22.80 -8.07
C SER A 111 27.78 -24.07 -7.26
N ARG A 112 27.85 -25.22 -7.92
CA ARG A 112 28.53 -26.41 -7.39
C ARG A 112 29.67 -26.80 -8.33
N SER A 113 30.86 -26.64 -7.77
CA SER A 113 32.16 -27.10 -8.23
C SER A 113 32.31 -28.62 -8.16
N GLY A 114 33.13 -29.17 -9.06
CA GLY A 114 33.74 -30.52 -8.99
C GLY A 114 34.14 -31.00 -10.40
N SER A 115 35.35 -30.71 -10.89
CA SER A 115 36.63 -31.42 -10.69
C SER A 115 36.77 -32.77 -11.43
N SER A 116 37.71 -32.80 -12.40
CA SER A 116 38.51 -33.95 -12.90
C SER A 116 37.78 -34.98 -13.79
N ARG A 117 38.27 -35.54 -14.91
CA ARG A 117 39.59 -35.72 -15.55
C ARG A 117 39.34 -36.36 -16.95
N PRO A 118 40.22 -36.26 -17.97
CA PRO A 118 40.20 -37.16 -19.13
C PRO A 118 40.82 -38.54 -18.84
#